data_AF-A0A1Q5P6E9-F1
#
_entry.id   AF-A0A1Q5P6E9-F1
#
_cell.length_a   1.000
_cell.length_b   1.000
_cell.length_c   1.000
_cell.angle_alpha   90.00
_cell.angle_beta   90.00
_cell.angle_gamma   90.00
#
_symmetry.space_group_name_H-M   'P 1'
#
loop_
_entity.id
_entity.type
_entity.pdbx_description
1 polymer ?
#
loop_
_entity_poly.entity_id
_entity_poly.type
_entity_poly.pdbx_seq_one_letter_code
_entity_poly.pdbx_strand_id
1 'polypeptide(L)'
;MKEQLQIAINRQQMGQPSLAFQTWILSEWDKRGKIPVRYIRTTRLPAVEEESLEVYLYLAEYFRQIEEDPHAKEVETYVHKLVDEKKLKQVHFFEWQLYEIMKEGHKEDISK
;
A
#
# COMPACT_ATOMS: atom_id res chain seq x y z
N MET A 1 5.57 -3.39 -7.87
CA MET A 1 4.45 -3.55 -6.93
C MET A 1 3.33 -2.58 -7.26
N LYS A 2 3.62 -1.27 -7.40
CA LYS A 2 2.68 -0.24 -7.89
C LYS A 2 1.68 -0.76 -8.95
N GLU A 3 2.19 -1.23 -10.09
CA GLU A 3 1.35 -1.73 -11.20
C GLU A 3 0.46 -2.91 -10.79
N GLN A 4 0.96 -3.81 -9.94
CA GLN A 4 0.19 -4.97 -9.47
C GLN A 4 -0.96 -4.53 -8.57
N LEU A 5 -0.74 -3.54 -7.69
CA LEU A 5 -1.78 -2.96 -6.85
C LEU A 5 -2.82 -2.22 -7.68
N GLN A 6 -2.40 -1.40 -8.65
CA GLN A 6 -3.33 -0.72 -9.56
C GLN A 6 -4.19 -1.73 -10.35
N ILE A 7 -3.59 -2.81 -10.85
CA ILE A 7 -4.33 -3.90 -11.50
C ILE A 7 -5.32 -4.54 -10.52
N ALA A 8 -4.91 -4.81 -9.29
CA ALA A 8 -5.76 -5.44 -8.28
C ALA A 8 -6.95 -4.55 -7.88
N ILE A 9 -6.72 -3.24 -7.68
CA ILE A 9 -7.76 -2.25 -7.40
C ILE A 9 -8.76 -2.18 -8.56
N ASN A 10 -8.29 -2.03 -9.80
CA ASN A 10 -9.17 -1.95 -10.97
C ASN A 10 -10.01 -3.22 -11.11
N ARG A 11 -9.40 -4.39 -10.89
CA ARG A 11 -10.09 -5.68 -10.92
C ARG A 11 -11.14 -5.81 -9.81
N GLN A 12 -10.86 -5.33 -8.61
CA GLN A 12 -11.80 -5.27 -7.50
C GLN A 12 -13.03 -4.41 -7.87
N GLN A 13 -12.80 -3.20 -8.38
CA GLN A 13 -13.85 -2.26 -8.79
C GLN A 13 -14.72 -2.80 -9.95
N MET A 14 -14.17 -3.65 -10.80
CA MET A 14 -14.91 -4.34 -11.87
C MET A 14 -15.68 -5.58 -11.39
N GLY A 15 -15.66 -5.90 -10.09
CA GLY A 15 -16.27 -7.13 -9.56
C GLY A 15 -15.52 -8.41 -9.95
N GLN A 16 -14.23 -8.31 -10.29
CA GLN A 16 -13.37 -9.43 -10.70
C GLN A 16 -12.16 -9.60 -9.76
N PRO A 17 -12.38 -9.87 -8.46
CA PRO A 17 -11.33 -9.86 -7.45
C PRO A 17 -10.15 -10.78 -7.80
N SER A 18 -8.95 -10.36 -7.40
CA SER A 18 -7.72 -11.16 -7.55
C SER A 18 -7.41 -11.92 -6.27
N LEU A 19 -8.23 -12.92 -5.91
CA LEU A 19 -8.18 -13.60 -4.61
C LEU A 19 -6.78 -14.14 -4.23
N ALA A 20 -6.03 -14.66 -5.20
CA ALA A 20 -4.67 -15.14 -4.97
C ALA A 20 -3.69 -14.00 -4.61
N PHE A 21 -3.85 -12.83 -5.23
CA PHE A 21 -3.07 -11.64 -4.89
C PHE A 21 -3.48 -11.10 -3.54
N GLN A 22 -4.78 -10.99 -3.26
CA GLN A 22 -5.33 -10.56 -1.96
C GLN A 22 -4.77 -11.39 -0.81
N THR A 23 -4.89 -12.72 -0.89
CA THR A 23 -4.35 -13.64 0.11
C THR A 23 -2.85 -13.46 0.30
N TRP A 24 -2.12 -13.28 -0.80
CA TRP A 24 -0.67 -13.13 -0.76
C TRP A 24 -0.26 -11.79 -0.13
N ILE A 25 -0.86 -10.67 -0.54
CA ILE A 25 -0.43 -9.34 -0.09
C ILE A 25 -0.77 -9.09 1.39
N LEU A 26 -1.91 -9.59 1.88
CA LEU A 26 -2.23 -9.58 3.31
C LEU A 26 -1.19 -10.37 4.11
N SER A 27 -0.89 -11.59 3.67
CA SER A 27 0.11 -12.43 4.34
C SER A 27 1.52 -11.84 4.29
N GLU A 28 1.88 -11.19 3.19
CA GLU A 28 3.19 -10.54 3.04
C GLU A 28 3.33 -9.34 3.97
N TRP A 29 2.26 -8.54 4.09
CA TRP A 29 2.17 -7.45 5.06
C TRP A 29 2.32 -7.97 6.49
N ASP A 30 1.50 -8.95 6.89
CA ASP A 30 1.52 -9.52 8.25
C ASP A 30 2.90 -10.10 8.62
N LYS A 31 3.59 -10.70 7.65
CA LYS A 31 4.90 -11.34 7.89
C LYS A 31 6.06 -10.37 7.94
N ARG A 32 6.04 -9.30 7.13
CA ARG A 32 7.21 -8.43 6.95
C ARG A 32 7.04 -7.05 7.56
N GLY A 33 5.80 -6.57 7.71
CA GLY A 33 5.49 -5.18 8.04
C GLY A 33 5.96 -4.17 7.00
N LYS A 34 6.32 -4.62 5.79
CA LYS A 34 6.79 -3.78 4.68
C LYS A 34 6.63 -4.50 3.35
N ILE A 35 6.45 -3.74 2.27
CA ILE A 35 6.27 -4.25 0.91
C ILE A 35 7.27 -3.57 -0.03
N PRO A 36 8.32 -4.30 -0.47
CA PRO A 36 9.27 -3.75 -1.42
C PRO A 36 8.69 -3.53 -2.81
N VAL A 37 9.36 -2.66 -3.57
CA VAL A 37 8.91 -2.23 -4.90
C VAL A 37 8.86 -3.36 -5.94
N ARG A 38 9.68 -4.42 -5.78
CA ARG A 38 9.80 -5.51 -6.75
C ARG A 38 9.98 -6.87 -6.07
N TYR A 39 9.36 -7.88 -6.66
CA TYR A 39 9.42 -9.27 -6.24
C TYR A 39 9.84 -10.17 -7.40
N ILE A 40 10.55 -11.24 -7.09
CA ILE A 40 10.85 -12.31 -8.04
C ILE A 40 9.60 -13.18 -8.16
N ARG A 41 9.02 -13.27 -9.36
CA ARG A 41 7.73 -13.96 -9.58
C ARG A 41 7.74 -15.44 -9.16
N THR A 42 8.84 -16.15 -9.38
CA THR A 42 8.94 -17.60 -9.11
C THR A 42 9.06 -17.91 -7.63
N THR A 43 9.88 -17.15 -6.89
CA THR A 43 10.14 -17.39 -5.46
C THR A 43 9.24 -16.56 -4.55
N ARG A 44 8.59 -15.52 -5.07
CA ARG A 44 7.84 -14.50 -4.32
C ARG A 44 8.68 -13.80 -3.26
N LEU A 45 10.01 -13.83 -3.40
CA LEU A 45 10.90 -13.07 -2.53
C LEU A 45 11.11 -11.66 -3.09
N PRO A 46 11.36 -10.66 -2.23
CA PRO A 46 11.78 -9.35 -2.68
C PRO A 46 13.00 -9.45 -3.61
N ALA A 47 12.93 -8.78 -4.75
CA ALA A 47 14.08 -8.63 -5.64
C ALA A 47 15.03 -7.53 -5.14
N VAL A 48 14.48 -6.58 -4.38
CA VAL A 48 15.18 -5.47 -3.71
C VAL A 48 14.46 -5.18 -2.40
N GLU A 49 15.14 -4.56 -1.44
CA GLU A 49 14.56 -4.12 -0.17
C GLU A 49 14.01 -2.68 -0.21
N GLU A 50 14.10 -2.02 -1.37
CA GLU A 50 13.65 -0.65 -1.56
C GLU A 50 12.12 -0.53 -1.45
N GLU A 51 11.67 0.52 -0.78
CA GLU A 51 10.28 0.87 -0.54
C GLU A 51 9.92 2.15 -1.32
N SER A 52 8.64 2.32 -1.64
CA SER A 52 8.14 3.53 -2.32
C SER A 52 6.87 3.99 -1.62
N LEU A 53 6.74 5.31 -1.50
CA LEU A 53 5.54 5.93 -0.94
C LEU A 53 4.30 5.53 -1.74
N GLU A 54 4.39 5.59 -3.07
CA GLU A 54 3.28 5.21 -3.95
C GLU A 54 2.78 3.78 -3.72
N VAL A 55 3.69 2.84 -3.47
CA VAL A 55 3.32 1.45 -3.21
C VAL A 55 2.44 1.36 -1.97
N TYR A 56 2.78 2.09 -0.90
CA TYR A 56 2.00 2.05 0.32
C TYR A 56 0.68 2.81 0.21
N LEU A 57 0.65 3.92 -0.52
CA LEU A 57 -0.59 4.65 -0.77
C LEU A 57 -1.61 3.79 -1.54
N TYR A 58 -1.15 3.07 -2.58
CA TYR A 58 -2.01 2.10 -3.27
C TYR A 58 -2.32 0.87 -2.43
N LEU A 59 -1.45 0.46 -1.52
CA LEU A 59 -1.71 -0.67 -0.63
C LEU A 59 -2.81 -0.35 0.37
N ALA A 60 -2.75 0.81 1.02
CA ALA A 60 -3.80 1.28 1.92
C ALA A 60 -5.14 1.41 1.19
N GLU A 61 -5.14 1.97 -0.02
CA GLU A 61 -6.34 2.05 -0.86
C GLU A 61 -6.88 0.66 -1.23
N TYR A 62 -6.00 -0.26 -1.61
CA TYR A 62 -6.42 -1.61 -1.94
C TYR A 62 -7.05 -2.31 -0.74
N PHE A 63 -6.48 -2.18 0.46
CA PHE A 63 -7.03 -2.75 1.70
C PHE A 63 -8.40 -2.17 2.04
N ARG A 64 -8.63 -0.87 1.88
CA ARG A 64 -9.97 -0.29 2.00
C ARG A 64 -10.96 -0.90 1.01
N GLN A 65 -10.56 -1.06 -0.26
CA GLN A 65 -11.44 -1.60 -1.32
C GLN A 65 -11.84 -3.06 -1.11
N ILE A 66 -11.12 -3.80 -0.27
CA ILE A 66 -11.43 -5.19 0.10
C ILE A 66 -11.99 -5.31 1.52
N GLU A 67 -12.38 -4.19 2.15
CA GLU A 67 -12.94 -4.13 3.50
C GLU A 67 -11.98 -4.59 4.61
N GLU A 68 -10.67 -4.54 4.36
CA GLU A 68 -9.61 -4.82 5.34
C GLU A 68 -9.13 -3.52 6.00
N ASP A 69 -10.06 -2.78 6.61
CA ASP A 69 -9.79 -1.48 7.25
C ASP A 69 -8.67 -1.51 8.32
N PRO A 70 -8.53 -2.56 9.15
CA PRO A 70 -7.40 -2.65 10.09
C PRO A 70 -6.06 -2.59 9.38
N HIS A 71 -5.88 -3.39 8.32
CA HIS A 71 -4.67 -3.40 7.50
C HIS A 71 -4.44 -2.07 6.80
N ALA A 72 -5.50 -1.42 6.29
CA ALA A 72 -5.38 -0.11 5.69
C ALA A 72 -4.79 0.91 6.68
N LYS A 73 -5.33 0.98 7.91
CA LYS A 73 -4.86 1.89 8.96
C LYS A 73 -3.42 1.61 9.41
N GLU A 74 -3.03 0.34 9.47
CA GLU A 74 -1.65 -0.04 9.76
C GLU A 74 -0.68 0.49 8.69
N VAL A 75 -1.04 0.34 7.41
CA VAL A 75 -0.23 0.85 6.30
C VAL A 75 -0.13 2.38 6.36
N GLU A 76 -1.23 3.08 6.62
CA GLU A 76 -1.22 4.55 6.74
C GLU A 76 -0.34 5.03 7.89
N THR A 77 -0.44 4.37 9.05
CA THR A 77 0.42 4.64 10.20
C THR A 77 1.89 4.44 9.85
N TYR A 78 2.19 3.36 9.12
CA TYR A 78 3.54 3.09 8.64
C TYR A 78 4.05 4.15 7.66
N VAL A 79 3.19 4.62 6.73
CA VAL A 79 3.51 5.70 5.80
C VAL A 79 3.83 6.99 6.54
N HIS A 80 3.02 7.40 7.51
CA HIS A 80 3.28 8.58 8.33
C HIS A 80 4.66 8.49 9.00
N LYS A 81 4.98 7.34 9.59
CA LYS A 81 6.30 7.09 10.17
C LYS A 81 7.43 7.23 9.16
N LEU A 82 7.29 6.66 7.95
CA LEU A 82 8.33 6.76 6.92
C LEU A 82 8.58 8.19 6.46
N VAL A 83 7.51 8.99 6.35
CA VAL A 83 7.58 10.41 5.96
C VAL A 83 8.21 11.24 7.08
N ASP A 84 7.74 11.10 8.32
CA ASP A 84 8.22 11.86 9.48
C ASP A 84 9.70 11.57 9.77
N GLU A 85 10.12 10.31 9.65
CA GLU A 85 11.50 9.88 9.86
C GLU A 85 12.40 10.13 8.64
N LYS A 86 11.87 10.70 7.54
CA LYS A 86 12.59 10.96 6.27
C LYS A 86 13.32 9.72 5.74
N LYS A 87 12.71 8.54 5.89
CA LYS A 87 13.31 7.25 5.51
C LYS A 87 13.21 6.94 4.02
N LEU A 88 12.37 7.68 3.30
CA LEU A 88 12.23 7.57 1.85
C LEU A 88 13.32 8.37 1.16
N LYS A 89 14.15 7.69 0.35
CA LYS A 89 15.30 8.29 -0.34
C LYS A 89 14.90 9.40 -1.32
N GLN A 90 13.77 9.22 -1.99
CA GLN A 90 13.22 10.16 -2.95
C GLN A 90 11.70 10.04 -2.91
N VAL A 91 11.01 11.18 -2.93
CA VAL A 91 9.56 11.25 -3.06
C VAL A 91 9.25 12.12 -4.27
N HIS A 92 8.57 11.56 -5.26
CA HIS A 92 8.13 12.29 -6.43
C HIS A 92 6.89 13.14 -6.11
N PHE A 93 6.69 14.21 -6.89
CA PHE A 93 5.57 15.14 -6.68
C PHE A 93 4.20 14.45 -6.60
N PHE A 94 3.92 13.49 -7.49
CA PHE A 94 2.66 12.75 -7.47
C PHE A 94 2.49 11.89 -6.21
N GLU A 95 3.56 11.30 -5.70
CA GLU A 95 3.51 10.53 -4.45
C GLU A 95 3.18 11.45 -3.27
N TRP A 96 3.73 12.66 -3.27
CA TRP A 96 3.43 13.67 -2.25
C TRP A 96 1.97 14.13 -2.31
N GLN A 97 1.43 14.37 -3.51
CA GLN A 97 0.02 14.74 -3.65
C GLN A 97 -0.92 13.63 -3.16
N LEU A 98 -0.65 12.38 -3.54
CA LEU A 98 -1.45 11.23 -3.08
C LEU A 98 -1.38 11.08 -1.55
N TYR A 99 -0.22 11.34 -0.95
CA TYR A 99 -0.06 11.30 0.51
C TYR A 99 -0.88 12.39 1.22
N GLU A 100 -0.88 13.62 0.72
CA GLU A 100 -1.70 14.68 1.33
C GLU A 100 -3.21 14.39 1.18
N ILE A 101 -3.66 13.81 0.06
CA ILE A 101 -5.06 13.36 -0.12
C ILE A 101 -5.42 12.29 0.92
N MET A 102 -4.55 11.27 1.10
CA MET A 102 -4.75 10.21 2.10
C MET A 102 -4.86 10.78 3.52
N LYS A 103 -3.98 11.72 3.86
CA LYS A 103 -3.93 12.38 5.17
C LYS A 103 -5.17 13.23 5.45
N GLU A 104 -5.75 13.86 4.42
CA GLU A 104 -7.03 14.56 4.55
C GLU A 104 -8.17 13.59 4.85
N GLY A 105 -8.25 12.45 4.15
CA GLY A 105 -9.24 11.40 4.42
C GLY A 105 -9.13 10.82 5.85
N HIS A 106 -7.91 10.57 6.33
CA HIS A 106 -7.68 10.05 7.69
C HIS A 106 -8.15 11.03 8.79
N LYS A 107 -8.11 12.35 8.55
CA LYS A 107 -8.61 13.34 9.53
C LYS A 107 -10.13 13.34 9.68
N GLU A 108 -10.86 13.01 8.61
CA GLU A 108 -12.32 12.90 8.66
C GLU A 108 -12.78 11.68 9.47
N ASP A 109 -12.02 10.58 9.44
CA ASP A 109 -12.32 9.35 10.18
C ASP A 109 -12.06 9.46 11.70
N ILE A 110 -11.16 10.34 12.14
CA ILE A 110 -10.91 10.59 13.59
C ILE A 110 -11.94 11.58 14.17
N SER A 111 -12.62 12.35 13.33
CA SER A 111 -13.52 13.43 13.74
C SER A 111 -15.00 12.99 13.84
N LYS A 112 -15.31 11.71 13.66
CA LYS A 112 -16.64 11.09 13.80
C LYS A 112 -16.67 10.12 14.97
#